data_AF-A0A183C2X2-F1
#
_entry.id   AF-A0A183C2X2-F1
#
_cell.length_a   1.000
_cell.length_b   1.000
_cell.length_c   1.000
_cell.angle_alpha   90.00
_cell.angle_beta   90.00
_cell.angle_gamma   90.00
#
_symmetry.space_group_name_H-M   'P 1'
#
loop_
_entity.id
_entity.type
_entity.pdbx_description
1 polymer ?
#
loop_
_entity_poly.entity_id
_entity_poly.type
_entity_poly.pdbx_seq_one_letter_code
_entity_poly.pdbx_strand_id
1 'polypeptide(L)'
;MKGKRTPWRGILLFGPPGTGKSYIAKAVATEAQNSTFISVSSSDLVSKWLGESEKLVRELFELARRSKPSIIFIDEVDSLCSSRSDNESESARRIKTEFLVQMQGVGHDMDGILVLGATNIPWILDAAIRRRFEKRIYISLPDTNARKDMFKLHIGDTPNCLTEEHQRELARKTEGYSGHDICMVVRDALMQPVRKVQDATHFKRVNGPSPHDPNVNMHDLLTPCSPGDPGAMPIA
;
A
#
# COMPACT_ATOMS: atom_id res chain seq x y z
N MET A 1 -36.70 15.03 -0.67
CA MET A 1 -35.90 15.69 -1.73
C MET A 1 -35.10 14.62 -2.49
N LYS A 2 -35.59 14.13 -3.65
CA LYS A 2 -34.81 13.21 -4.51
C LYS A 2 -34.05 14.04 -5.55
N GLY A 3 -32.85 14.49 -5.21
CA GLY A 3 -31.96 15.14 -6.17
C GLY A 3 -31.38 14.13 -7.18
N LYS A 4 -30.99 14.58 -8.37
CA LYS A 4 -30.28 13.79 -9.40
C LYS A 4 -28.82 13.45 -9.00
N ARG A 5 -28.58 13.08 -7.74
CA ARG A 5 -27.25 12.76 -7.22
C ARG A 5 -26.92 11.33 -7.61
N THR A 6 -26.09 11.17 -8.63
CA THR A 6 -25.52 9.87 -9.01
C THR A 6 -24.14 9.73 -8.36
N PRO A 7 -23.84 8.61 -7.68
CA PRO A 7 -22.50 8.36 -7.15
C PRO A 7 -21.49 8.24 -8.31
N TRP A 8 -20.26 8.66 -8.07
CA TRP A 8 -19.17 8.46 -9.01
C TRP A 8 -18.89 6.97 -9.13
N ARG A 9 -18.81 6.46 -10.37
CA ARG A 9 -18.61 5.02 -10.62
C ARG A 9 -17.14 4.67 -10.82
N GLY A 10 -16.33 5.67 -11.17
CA GLY A 10 -14.89 5.51 -11.39
C GLY A 10 -14.08 6.59 -10.65
N ILE A 11 -13.17 6.15 -9.77
CA ILE A 11 -12.19 7.02 -9.11
C ILE A 11 -10.78 6.53 -9.45
N LEU A 12 -9.92 7.44 -9.90
CA LEU A 12 -8.50 7.19 -10.15
C LEU A 12 -7.67 7.81 -9.02
N LEU A 13 -6.91 6.99 -8.31
CA LEU A 13 -5.86 7.41 -7.38
C LEU A 13 -4.54 7.49 -8.16
N PHE A 14 -3.90 8.65 -8.17
CA PHE A 14 -2.64 8.81 -8.88
C PHE A 14 -1.61 9.62 -8.08
N GLY A 15 -0.34 9.34 -8.28
CA GLY A 15 0.74 10.02 -7.58
C GLY A 15 1.98 9.14 -7.48
N PRO A 16 3.08 9.64 -6.89
CA PRO A 16 4.34 8.90 -6.79
C PRO A 16 4.17 7.52 -6.13
N PRO A 17 5.07 6.57 -6.42
CA PRO A 17 5.06 5.26 -5.78
C PRO A 17 5.26 5.38 -4.26
N GLY A 18 4.83 4.37 -3.51
CA GLY A 18 5.06 4.32 -2.06
C GLY A 18 4.18 5.25 -1.20
N THR A 19 3.20 5.95 -1.79
CA THR A 19 2.28 6.85 -1.06
C THR A 19 1.01 6.19 -0.52
N GLY A 20 0.89 4.86 -0.63
CA GLY A 20 -0.22 4.11 -0.03
C GLY A 20 -1.52 4.10 -0.82
N LYS A 21 -1.50 4.31 -2.15
CA LYS A 21 -2.71 4.21 -3.01
C LYS A 21 -3.50 2.91 -2.79
N SER A 22 -2.83 1.76 -2.78
CA SER A 22 -3.46 0.46 -2.54
C SER A 22 -3.93 0.29 -1.08
N TYR A 23 -3.28 0.97 -0.13
CA TYR A 23 -3.71 0.99 1.27
C TYR A 23 -4.99 1.83 1.46
N ILE A 24 -5.04 3.01 0.82
CA ILE A 24 -6.24 3.87 0.79
C ILE A 24 -7.42 3.11 0.18
N ALA A 25 -7.21 2.39 -0.92
CA ALA A 25 -8.28 1.60 -1.54
C ALA A 25 -8.86 0.53 -0.60
N LYS A 26 -8.00 -0.17 0.16
CA LYS A 26 -8.43 -1.14 1.17
C LYS A 26 -9.20 -0.46 2.31
N ALA A 27 -8.69 0.66 2.82
CA ALA A 27 -9.36 1.43 3.87
C ALA A 27 -10.75 1.92 3.43
N VAL A 28 -10.87 2.40 2.19
CA VAL A 28 -12.16 2.80 1.60
C VAL A 28 -13.13 1.62 1.58
N ALA A 29 -12.68 0.40 1.28
CA ALA A 29 -13.57 -0.77 1.27
C ALA A 29 -14.06 -1.17 2.66
N THR A 30 -13.20 -1.05 3.68
CA THR A 30 -13.57 -1.27 5.08
C THR A 30 -14.61 -0.24 5.54
N GLU A 31 -14.40 1.04 5.24
CA GLU A 31 -15.31 2.13 5.67
C GLU A 31 -16.62 2.19 4.85
N ALA A 32 -16.59 1.74 3.60
CA ALA A 32 -17.75 1.74 2.70
C ALA A 32 -18.69 0.56 3.00
N GLN A 33 -19.32 0.55 4.17
CA GLN A 33 -20.39 -0.39 4.55
C GLN A 33 -19.98 -1.88 4.45
N ASN A 34 -18.72 -2.22 4.71
CA ASN A 34 -18.17 -3.56 4.50
C ASN A 34 -18.43 -4.10 3.08
N SER A 35 -18.27 -3.25 2.06
CA SER A 35 -18.41 -3.65 0.66
C SER A 35 -17.40 -4.74 0.29
N THR A 36 -17.77 -5.65 -0.61
CA THR A 36 -16.86 -6.68 -1.11
C THR A 36 -15.71 -6.04 -1.88
N PHE A 37 -14.48 -6.23 -1.42
CA PHE A 37 -13.28 -5.69 -2.05
C PHE A 37 -12.66 -6.72 -3.01
N ILE A 38 -12.70 -6.44 -4.30
CA ILE A 38 -12.10 -7.28 -5.34
C ILE A 38 -10.86 -6.54 -5.86
N SER A 39 -9.68 -7.01 -5.49
CA SER A 39 -8.40 -6.43 -5.88
C SER A 39 -7.75 -7.26 -6.98
N VAL A 40 -7.36 -6.62 -8.07
CA VAL A 40 -6.60 -7.23 -9.16
C VAL A 40 -5.44 -6.33 -9.55
N SER A 41 -4.29 -6.92 -9.86
CA SER A 41 -3.25 -6.24 -10.61
C SER A 41 -3.62 -6.24 -12.08
N SER A 42 -3.18 -5.20 -12.78
CA SER A 42 -3.32 -5.14 -14.23
C SER A 42 -2.66 -6.32 -14.96
N SER A 43 -1.58 -6.88 -14.42
CA SER A 43 -0.94 -8.11 -14.91
C SER A 43 -1.84 -9.35 -14.83
N ASP A 44 -2.74 -9.40 -13.85
CA ASP A 44 -3.62 -10.56 -13.61
C ASP A 44 -4.69 -10.70 -14.69
N LEU A 45 -4.94 -9.60 -15.42
CA LEU A 45 -5.93 -9.53 -16.50
C LEU A 45 -5.32 -9.75 -17.89
N VAL A 46 -4.01 -10.02 -17.99
CA VAL A 46 -3.31 -10.25 -19.26
C VAL A 46 -2.90 -11.71 -19.39
N SER A 47 -3.52 -12.42 -20.33
CA SER A 47 -3.15 -13.78 -20.77
C SER A 47 -2.49 -13.76 -22.15
N LYS A 48 -1.61 -14.74 -22.40
CA LYS A 48 -1.00 -14.98 -23.72
C LYS A 48 -1.97 -15.64 -24.70
N TRP A 49 -3.07 -16.21 -24.21
CA TRP A 49 -4.07 -16.87 -25.04
C TRP A 49 -5.11 -15.87 -25.54
N LEU A 50 -5.39 -15.94 -26.84
CA LEU A 50 -6.39 -15.11 -27.51
C LEU A 50 -7.78 -15.31 -26.87
N GLY A 51 -8.43 -14.22 -26.47
CA GLY A 51 -9.80 -14.25 -25.94
C GLY A 51 -9.91 -14.46 -24.42
N GLU A 52 -8.85 -14.95 -23.76
CA GLU A 52 -8.89 -15.20 -22.32
C GLU A 52 -8.89 -13.92 -21.50
N SER A 53 -8.12 -12.93 -21.93
CA SER A 53 -8.00 -11.66 -21.21
C SER A 53 -9.33 -10.88 -21.20
N GLU A 54 -10.07 -10.86 -22.31
CA GLU A 54 -11.41 -10.26 -22.37
C GLU A 54 -12.40 -11.01 -21.47
N LYS A 55 -12.29 -12.34 -21.41
CA LYS A 55 -13.11 -13.17 -20.52
C LYS A 55 -12.84 -12.86 -19.06
N LEU A 56 -11.57 -12.71 -18.66
CA LEU A 56 -11.19 -12.33 -17.29
C LEU A 56 -11.77 -10.97 -16.88
N VAL A 57 -11.72 -9.98 -17.78
CA VAL A 57 -12.36 -8.67 -17.52
C VAL A 57 -13.86 -8.82 -17.33
N ARG A 58 -14.54 -9.64 -18.15
CA ARG A 58 -15.97 -9.89 -17.99
C ARG A 58 -16.30 -10.58 -16.66
N GLU A 59 -15.55 -11.61 -16.31
CA GLU A 59 -15.70 -12.36 -15.06
C GLU A 59 -15.48 -11.48 -13.83
N LEU A 60 -14.49 -10.56 -13.87
CA LEU A 60 -14.25 -9.58 -12.82
C LEU A 60 -15.49 -8.72 -12.54
N PHE A 61 -16.09 -8.15 -13.59
CA PHE A 61 -17.29 -7.31 -13.42
C PHE A 61 -18.54 -8.14 -13.10
N GLU A 62 -18.66 -9.37 -13.59
CA GLU A 62 -19.74 -10.28 -13.18
C GLU A 62 -19.65 -10.65 -11.71
N LEU A 63 -18.46 -10.95 -11.20
CA LEU A 63 -18.22 -11.20 -9.78
C LEU A 63 -18.63 -9.99 -8.94
N ALA A 64 -18.18 -8.79 -9.34
CA ALA A 64 -18.56 -7.56 -8.66
C ALA A 64 -20.08 -7.32 -8.64
N ARG A 65 -20.79 -7.65 -9.72
CA ARG A 65 -22.26 -7.56 -9.79
C ARG A 65 -22.96 -8.56 -8.87
N ARG A 66 -22.41 -9.76 -8.70
CA ARG A 66 -22.97 -10.78 -7.79
C ARG A 66 -22.70 -10.46 -6.32
N SER A 67 -21.66 -9.67 -6.04
CA SER A 67 -21.21 -9.32 -4.69
C SER A 67 -21.51 -7.88 -4.26
N LYS A 68 -22.55 -7.24 -4.81
CA LYS A 68 -22.93 -5.87 -4.45
C LYS A 68 -23.30 -5.76 -2.95
N PRO A 69 -22.94 -4.66 -2.25
CA PRO A 69 -22.10 -3.56 -2.73
C PRO A 69 -20.63 -4.00 -2.86
N SER A 70 -19.98 -3.59 -3.95
CA SER A 70 -18.63 -4.04 -4.27
C SER A 70 -17.72 -2.92 -4.76
N ILE A 71 -16.42 -3.10 -4.50
CA ILE A 71 -15.36 -2.22 -4.97
C ILE A 71 -14.38 -3.06 -5.78
N ILE A 72 -14.23 -2.72 -7.06
CA ILE A 72 -13.18 -3.26 -7.92
C ILE A 72 -11.98 -2.33 -7.78
N PHE A 73 -10.86 -2.84 -7.28
CA PHE A 73 -9.58 -2.13 -7.24
C PHE A 73 -8.62 -2.71 -8.28
N ILE A 74 -8.11 -1.84 -9.15
CA ILE A 74 -7.16 -2.19 -10.21
C ILE A 74 -5.88 -1.41 -9.95
N ASP A 75 -4.83 -2.12 -9.54
CA ASP A 75 -3.50 -1.53 -9.40
C ASP A 75 -2.78 -1.46 -10.75
N GLU A 76 -1.88 -0.50 -10.88
CA GLU A 76 -1.08 -0.25 -12.10
C GLU A 76 -1.93 -0.20 -13.38
N VAL A 77 -3.10 0.48 -13.31
CA VAL A 77 -4.10 0.50 -14.40
C VAL A 77 -3.53 0.96 -15.74
N ASP A 78 -2.45 1.74 -15.71
CA ASP A 78 -1.72 2.19 -16.89
C ASP A 78 -1.10 1.05 -17.72
N SER A 79 -0.75 -0.08 -17.11
CA SER A 79 -0.19 -1.22 -17.84
C SER A 79 -1.23 -1.93 -18.72
N LEU A 80 -2.50 -1.97 -18.29
CA LEU A 80 -3.63 -2.42 -19.12
C LEU A 80 -4.09 -1.35 -20.11
N CYS A 81 -4.01 -0.09 -19.72
CA CYS A 81 -4.78 1.00 -20.31
C CYS A 81 -3.89 2.08 -20.94
N SER A 82 -2.66 1.74 -21.33
CA SER A 82 -1.72 2.68 -21.91
C SER A 82 -2.21 3.25 -23.25
N SER A 83 -1.74 4.45 -23.55
CA SER A 83 -2.02 5.18 -24.79
C SER A 83 -1.58 4.34 -25.99
N ARG A 84 -2.38 4.36 -27.05
CA ARG A 84 -2.11 3.61 -28.28
C ARG A 84 -0.71 3.94 -28.78
N SER A 85 0.16 2.96 -28.80
CA SER A 85 1.41 3.00 -29.57
C SER A 85 1.20 2.28 -30.89
N ASP A 86 1.91 2.66 -31.94
CA ASP A 86 1.79 2.02 -33.25
C ASP A 86 2.14 0.51 -33.21
N ASN A 87 2.87 0.08 -32.18
CA ASN A 87 3.24 -1.32 -31.92
C ASN A 87 2.31 -2.03 -30.91
N GLU A 88 1.16 -1.45 -30.59
CA GLU A 88 0.24 -2.07 -29.63
C GLU A 88 -0.40 -3.34 -30.21
N SER A 89 -0.26 -4.46 -29.48
CA SER A 89 -0.88 -5.74 -29.82
C SER A 89 -2.40 -5.62 -29.93
N GLU A 90 -2.98 -6.34 -30.90
CA GLU A 90 -4.43 -6.41 -31.07
C GLU A 90 -5.15 -6.90 -29.80
N SER A 91 -4.53 -7.83 -29.07
CA SER A 91 -5.03 -8.34 -27.80
C SER A 91 -5.21 -7.22 -26.77
N ALA A 92 -4.21 -6.35 -26.62
CA ALA A 92 -4.28 -5.21 -25.69
C ALA A 92 -5.42 -4.24 -26.07
N ARG A 93 -5.65 -4.00 -27.36
CA ARG A 93 -6.77 -3.16 -27.82
C ARG A 93 -8.13 -3.77 -27.47
N ARG A 94 -8.28 -5.09 -27.61
CA ARG A 94 -9.52 -5.79 -27.28
C ARG A 94 -9.81 -5.76 -25.79
N ILE A 95 -8.79 -5.99 -24.95
CA ILE A 95 -8.89 -5.88 -23.48
C ILE A 95 -9.34 -4.48 -23.06
N LYS A 96 -8.70 -3.42 -23.59
CA LYS A 96 -9.10 -2.03 -23.31
C LYS A 96 -10.54 -1.75 -23.73
N THR A 97 -10.96 -2.29 -24.87
CA THR A 97 -12.33 -2.12 -25.37
C THR A 97 -13.34 -2.81 -24.46
N GLU A 98 -13.09 -4.06 -24.06
CA GLU A 98 -13.95 -4.79 -23.12
C GLU A 98 -14.03 -4.05 -21.77
N PHE A 99 -12.89 -3.60 -21.25
CA PHE A 99 -12.85 -2.83 -19.99
C PHE A 99 -13.70 -1.56 -20.06
N LEU A 100 -13.61 -0.80 -21.16
CA LEU A 100 -14.43 0.39 -21.41
C LEU A 100 -15.93 0.07 -21.48
N VAL A 101 -16.30 -1.03 -22.13
CA VAL A 101 -17.69 -1.50 -22.24
C VAL A 101 -18.24 -1.87 -20.86
N GLN A 102 -17.46 -2.60 -20.07
CA GLN A 102 -17.85 -2.98 -18.70
C GLN A 102 -18.01 -1.77 -17.78
N MET A 103 -17.07 -0.81 -17.81
CA MET A 103 -17.17 0.44 -17.04
C MET A 103 -18.38 1.30 -17.44
N GLN A 104 -18.78 1.25 -18.72
CA GLN A 104 -19.93 2.01 -19.21
C GLN A 104 -21.27 1.39 -18.75
N GLY A 105 -21.27 0.10 -18.38
CA GLY A 105 -22.49 -0.61 -17.98
C GLY A 105 -23.47 -0.81 -19.13
N VAL A 106 -22.99 -0.95 -20.37
CA VAL A 106 -23.87 -1.20 -21.52
C VAL A 106 -24.56 -2.55 -21.31
N GLY A 107 -25.89 -2.54 -21.19
CA GLY A 107 -26.70 -3.74 -20.96
C GLY A 107 -26.70 -4.29 -19.52
N HIS A 108 -25.98 -3.65 -18.58
CA HIS A 108 -25.85 -4.16 -17.21
C HIS A 108 -25.89 -3.04 -16.16
N ASP A 109 -26.53 -3.31 -15.03
CA ASP A 109 -26.62 -2.35 -13.93
C ASP A 109 -25.28 -2.24 -13.15
N MET A 110 -24.75 -1.02 -13.11
CA MET A 110 -23.54 -0.64 -12.36
C MET A 110 -23.86 -0.01 -10.99
N ASP A 111 -25.13 0.04 -10.58
CA ASP A 111 -25.50 0.51 -9.25
C ASP A 111 -24.87 -0.37 -8.17
N GLY A 112 -24.36 0.24 -7.10
CA GLY A 112 -23.64 -0.46 -6.04
C GLY A 112 -22.25 -1.01 -6.40
N ILE A 113 -21.67 -0.64 -7.54
CA ILE A 113 -20.29 -1.00 -7.93
C ILE A 113 -19.44 0.26 -8.06
N LEU A 114 -18.31 0.30 -7.34
CA LEU A 114 -17.30 1.35 -7.45
C LEU A 114 -16.03 0.78 -8.08
N VAL A 115 -15.51 1.44 -9.12
CA VAL A 115 -14.21 1.11 -9.73
C VAL A 115 -13.15 2.08 -9.23
N LEU A 116 -12.16 1.58 -8.51
CA LEU A 116 -10.97 2.29 -8.07
C LEU A 116 -9.77 1.87 -8.94
N GLY A 117 -9.16 2.81 -9.65
CA GLY A 117 -7.89 2.58 -10.35
C GLY A 117 -6.73 3.23 -9.60
N ALA A 118 -5.56 2.62 -9.60
CA ALA A 118 -4.32 3.23 -9.12
C ALA A 118 -3.25 3.28 -10.22
N THR A 119 -2.50 4.38 -10.30
CA THR A 119 -1.37 4.53 -11.23
C THR A 119 -0.31 5.48 -10.70
N ASN A 120 0.95 5.26 -11.07
CA ASN A 120 2.03 6.21 -10.84
C ASN A 120 2.22 7.18 -12.02
N ILE A 121 1.65 6.87 -13.17
CA ILE A 121 1.98 7.48 -14.47
C ILE A 121 0.66 7.88 -15.18
N PRO A 122 -0.14 8.81 -14.63
CA PRO A 122 -1.47 9.11 -15.17
C PRO A 122 -1.47 9.70 -16.59
N TRP A 123 -0.33 10.21 -17.06
CA TRP A 123 -0.20 10.82 -18.40
C TRP A 123 -0.15 9.80 -19.53
N ILE A 124 0.25 8.55 -19.27
CA ILE A 124 0.25 7.51 -20.31
C ILE A 124 -1.12 6.83 -20.45
N LEU A 125 -2.09 7.12 -19.58
CA LEU A 125 -3.40 6.49 -19.60
C LEU A 125 -4.23 6.93 -20.81
N ASP A 126 -4.83 5.97 -21.52
CA ASP A 126 -5.71 6.21 -22.66
C ASP A 126 -6.82 7.22 -22.31
N ALA A 127 -7.09 8.13 -23.25
CA ALA A 127 -8.01 9.23 -23.02
C ALA A 127 -9.46 8.78 -22.76
N ALA A 128 -9.92 7.68 -23.37
CA ALA A 128 -11.25 7.14 -23.15
C ALA A 128 -11.37 6.52 -21.75
N ILE A 129 -10.35 5.79 -21.30
CA ILE A 129 -10.31 5.17 -19.97
C ILE A 129 -10.20 6.25 -18.89
N ARG A 130 -9.32 7.23 -19.10
CA ARG A 130 -9.21 8.40 -18.23
C ARG A 130 -10.53 9.16 -18.08
N ARG A 131 -11.39 9.20 -19.10
CA ARG A 131 -12.74 9.79 -19.03
C ARG A 131 -13.73 8.95 -18.21
N ARG A 132 -13.53 7.63 -18.10
CA ARG A 132 -14.35 6.75 -17.25
C ARG A 132 -14.01 6.87 -15.76
N PHE A 133 -12.80 7.30 -15.44
CA PHE A 133 -12.45 7.79 -14.10
C PHE A 133 -12.88 9.25 -13.93
N GLU A 134 -14.14 9.41 -13.53
CA GLU A 134 -14.83 10.70 -13.37
C GLU A 134 -14.20 11.55 -12.25
N LYS A 135 -13.72 10.89 -11.19
CA LYS A 135 -12.91 11.51 -10.15
C LYS A 135 -11.47 11.04 -10.21
N ARG A 136 -10.57 11.99 -10.01
CA ARG A 136 -9.12 11.77 -10.07
C ARG A 136 -8.52 12.46 -8.86
N ILE A 137 -7.93 11.69 -7.96
CA ILE A 137 -7.41 12.15 -6.68
C ILE A 137 -5.89 12.01 -6.72
N TYR A 138 -5.20 13.14 -6.59
CA TYR A 138 -3.76 13.15 -6.45
C TYR A 138 -3.37 12.78 -5.03
N ILE A 139 -2.53 11.77 -4.88
CA ILE A 139 -1.97 11.30 -3.62
C ILE A 139 -0.51 11.78 -3.56
N SER A 140 -0.28 12.88 -2.86
CA SER A 140 1.04 13.47 -2.69
C SER A 140 1.93 12.66 -1.74
N LEU A 141 3.21 13.02 -1.68
CA LEU A 141 4.09 12.61 -0.59
C LEU A 141 3.54 13.13 0.75
N PRO A 142 3.80 12.42 1.87
CA PRO A 142 3.35 12.82 3.19
C PRO A 142 4.02 14.13 3.64
N ASP A 143 3.24 14.98 4.32
CA ASP A 143 3.78 16.15 5.00
C ASP A 143 4.53 15.77 6.29
N THR A 144 5.14 16.76 6.96
CA THR A 144 5.91 16.52 8.19
C THR A 144 5.09 15.85 9.30
N ASN A 145 3.83 16.21 9.47
CA ASN A 145 3.01 15.61 10.53
C ASN A 145 2.65 14.16 10.18
N ALA A 146 2.25 13.92 8.93
CA ALA A 146 1.98 12.57 8.43
C ALA A 146 3.22 11.67 8.54
N ARG A 147 4.43 12.17 8.25
CA ARG A 147 5.68 11.42 8.44
C ARG A 147 5.93 11.09 9.91
N LYS A 148 5.65 12.02 10.84
CA LYS A 148 5.75 11.75 12.28
C LYS A 148 4.83 10.59 12.69
N ASP A 149 3.58 10.63 12.25
CA ASP A 149 2.58 9.60 12.55
C ASP A 149 2.96 8.26 11.91
N MET A 150 3.52 8.27 10.70
CA MET A 150 4.05 7.07 10.04
C MET A 150 5.22 6.44 10.82
N PHE A 151 6.17 7.24 11.32
CA PHE A 151 7.23 6.72 12.19
C PHE A 151 6.66 6.03 13.42
N LYS A 152 5.74 6.69 14.12
CA LYS A 152 5.06 6.14 15.29
C LYS A 152 4.33 4.84 14.97
N LEU A 153 3.59 4.82 13.86
CA LEU A 153 2.87 3.64 13.38
C LEU A 153 3.80 2.47 13.08
N HIS A 154 4.91 2.70 12.37
CA HIS A 154 5.82 1.64 11.94
C HIS A 154 6.70 1.10 13.07
N ILE A 155 6.99 1.91 14.10
CA ILE A 155 7.66 1.44 15.32
C ILE A 155 6.73 0.53 16.13
N GLY A 156 5.44 0.89 16.17
CA GLY A 156 4.41 0.15 16.91
C GLY A 156 4.73 0.05 18.39
N ASP A 157 4.49 -1.13 18.96
CA ASP A 157 4.71 -1.40 20.39
C ASP A 157 6.15 -1.83 20.71
N THR A 158 7.08 -1.72 19.75
CA THR A 158 8.47 -2.12 19.98
C THR A 158 9.09 -1.22 21.06
N PRO A 159 9.61 -1.79 22.17
CA PRO A 159 10.27 -0.99 23.20
C PRO A 159 11.42 -0.17 22.63
N ASN A 160 11.39 1.14 22.85
CA ASN A 160 12.37 2.07 22.31
C ASN A 160 12.52 3.29 23.22
N CYS A 161 13.55 4.11 22.99
CA CYS A 161 13.85 5.31 23.78
C CYS A 161 13.50 6.61 23.02
N LEU A 162 12.67 6.55 21.98
CA LEU A 162 12.32 7.72 21.18
C LEU A 162 11.29 8.57 21.91
N THR A 163 11.57 9.86 22.02
CA THR A 163 10.63 10.87 22.52
C THR A 163 9.81 11.44 21.36
N GLU A 164 8.71 12.14 21.67
CA GLU A 164 7.95 12.89 20.66
C GLU A 164 8.81 13.97 19.95
N GLU A 165 9.86 14.48 20.60
CA GLU A 165 10.80 15.41 19.95
C GLU A 165 11.72 14.69 18.95
N HIS A 166 12.22 13.50 19.30
CA HIS A 166 12.98 12.67 18.35
C HIS A 166 12.13 12.32 17.11
N GLN A 167 10.85 11.98 17.31
CA GLN A 167 9.95 11.69 16.19
C GLN A 167 9.71 12.92 15.30
N ARG A 168 9.58 14.12 15.90
CA ARG A 168 9.50 15.39 15.14
C ARG A 168 10.78 15.66 14.36
N GLU A 169 11.94 15.41 14.95
CA GLU A 169 13.23 15.57 14.27
C GLU A 169 13.36 14.62 13.08
N LEU A 170 13.02 13.34 13.25
CA LEU A 170 12.99 12.35 12.16
C LEU A 170 12.07 12.79 11.03
N ALA A 171 10.88 13.30 11.36
CA ALA A 171 9.94 13.79 10.36
C ALA A 171 10.44 15.02 9.59
N ARG A 172 11.20 15.93 10.24
CA ARG A 172 11.85 17.08 9.60
C ARG A 172 12.99 16.65 8.68
N LYS A 173 13.77 15.64 9.09
CA LYS A 173 14.92 15.12 8.32
C LYS A 173 14.54 14.27 7.10
N THR A 174 13.29 13.82 7.01
CA THR A 174 12.80 12.92 5.95
C THR A 174 11.88 13.61 4.96
N GLU A 175 12.10 14.91 4.70
CA GLU A 175 11.39 15.60 3.63
C GLU A 175 11.60 14.89 2.28
N GLY A 176 10.51 14.70 1.52
CA GLY A 176 10.52 13.98 0.26
C GLY A 176 10.36 12.45 0.37
N TYR A 177 10.41 11.88 1.58
CA TYR A 177 10.26 10.43 1.76
C TYR A 177 8.79 10.02 1.57
N SER A 178 8.58 8.90 0.89
CA SER A 178 7.29 8.22 0.82
C SER A 178 7.01 7.41 2.08
N GLY A 179 5.77 6.92 2.23
CA GLY A 179 5.44 6.00 3.33
C GLY A 179 6.25 4.69 3.25
N HIS A 180 6.55 4.23 2.03
CA HIS A 180 7.41 3.06 1.83
C HIS A 180 8.85 3.31 2.32
N ASP A 181 9.42 4.48 2.02
CA ASP A 181 10.78 4.82 2.45
C ASP A 181 10.88 4.86 3.99
N ILE A 182 9.89 5.47 4.65
CA ILE A 182 9.82 5.52 6.12
C ILE A 182 9.70 4.11 6.72
N CYS A 183 8.86 3.26 6.13
CA CYS A 183 8.73 1.86 6.52
C CYS A 183 10.09 1.13 6.43
N MET A 184 10.85 1.36 5.36
CA MET A 184 12.18 0.76 5.20
C MET A 184 13.20 1.28 6.20
N VAL A 185 13.21 2.59 6.49
CA VAL A 185 14.07 3.18 7.53
C VAL A 185 13.79 2.56 8.89
N VAL A 186 12.51 2.45 9.28
CA VAL A 186 12.14 1.85 10.56
C VAL A 186 12.52 0.37 10.59
N ARG A 187 12.26 -0.37 9.50
CA ARG A 187 12.60 -1.79 9.41
C ARG A 187 14.11 -2.03 9.55
N ASP A 188 14.95 -1.23 8.92
CA ASP A 188 16.41 -1.35 9.08
C ASP A 188 16.85 -0.99 10.51
N ALA A 189 16.25 0.03 11.11
CA ALA A 189 16.52 0.42 12.50
C ALA A 189 16.15 -0.69 13.50
N LEU A 190 15.02 -1.37 13.29
CA LEU A 190 14.57 -2.50 14.13
C LEU A 190 15.52 -3.70 14.07
N MET A 191 16.33 -3.83 13.02
CA MET A 191 17.34 -4.89 12.90
C MET A 191 18.66 -4.57 13.61
N GLN A 192 18.88 -3.32 14.03
CA GLN A 192 20.14 -2.91 14.66
C GLN A 192 20.47 -3.67 15.97
N PRO A 193 19.50 -3.94 16.88
CA PRO A 193 19.77 -4.76 18.07
C PRO A 193 20.21 -6.19 17.71
N VAL A 194 19.60 -6.81 16.69
CA VAL A 194 19.95 -8.17 16.24
C VAL A 194 21.37 -8.20 15.69
N ARG A 195 21.73 -7.24 14.83
CA ARG A 195 23.10 -7.12 14.28
C ARG A 195 24.13 -6.96 15.40
N LYS A 196 23.85 -6.10 16.39
CA LYS A 196 24.73 -5.92 17.56
C LYS A 196 24.93 -7.22 18.36
N VAL A 197 23.90 -8.04 18.52
CA VAL A 197 24.03 -9.33 19.22
C VAL A 197 24.82 -10.34 18.41
N GLN A 198 24.64 -10.38 17.09
CA GLN A 198 25.38 -11.29 16.21
C GLN A 198 26.87 -10.97 16.13
N ASP A 199 27.22 -9.68 16.10
CA ASP A 199 28.60 -9.21 16.01
C ASP A 199 29.29 -9.11 17.39
N ALA A 200 28.54 -9.30 18.47
CA ALA A 200 29.06 -9.16 19.83
C ALA A 200 30.00 -10.33 20.17
N THR A 201 31.22 -9.98 20.57
CA THR A 201 32.16 -10.95 21.14
C THR A 201 32.03 -11.07 22.65
N HIS A 202 31.47 -10.04 23.31
CA HIS A 202 31.36 -9.96 24.76
C HIS A 202 29.98 -9.49 25.20
N PHE A 203 29.51 -10.02 26.33
CA PHE A 203 28.22 -9.70 26.94
C PHE A 203 28.40 -9.36 28.41
N LYS A 204 27.54 -8.49 28.94
CA LYS A 204 27.46 -8.21 30.38
C LYS A 204 26.05 -8.43 30.90
N ARG A 205 25.94 -8.79 32.17
CA ARG A 205 24.65 -8.96 32.85
C ARG A 205 24.03 -7.61 33.17
N VAL A 206 22.75 -7.48 32.89
CA VAL A 206 21.95 -6.27 33.17
C VAL A 206 20.63 -6.66 33.81
N ASN A 207 20.12 -5.73 34.62
CA ASN A 207 18.76 -5.80 35.14
C ASN A 207 17.82 -5.13 34.14
N GLY A 208 16.67 -5.73 33.86
CA GLY A 208 15.68 -5.14 32.97
C GLY A 208 14.37 -5.91 32.94
N PRO A 209 13.33 -5.35 32.29
CA PRO A 209 12.04 -6.00 32.16
C PRO A 209 12.17 -7.32 31.38
N SER A 210 11.39 -8.33 31.79
CA SER A 210 11.34 -9.62 31.12
C SER A 210 10.89 -9.46 29.67
N PRO A 211 11.51 -10.14 28.70
CA PRO A 211 11.07 -10.16 27.31
C PRO A 211 9.63 -10.65 27.13
N HIS A 212 9.09 -11.41 28.10
CA HIS A 212 7.75 -11.99 28.05
C HIS A 212 6.73 -11.22 28.89
N ASP A 213 7.16 -10.48 29.91
CA ASP A 213 6.29 -9.64 30.74
C ASP A 213 7.02 -8.36 31.19
N PRO A 214 6.68 -7.19 30.63
CA PRO A 214 7.31 -5.92 30.99
C PRO A 214 7.18 -5.53 32.47
N ASN A 215 6.23 -6.13 33.21
CA ASN A 215 6.01 -5.83 34.63
C ASN A 215 6.94 -6.63 35.56
N VAL A 216 7.65 -7.63 35.03
CA VAL A 216 8.57 -8.47 35.79
C VAL A 216 10.00 -8.05 35.48
N ASN A 217 10.76 -7.64 36.50
CA ASN A 217 12.19 -7.38 36.33
C ASN A 217 13.01 -8.67 36.44
N MET A 218 13.84 -8.94 35.45
CA MET A 218 14.86 -9.98 35.43
C MET A 218 16.23 -9.39 35.79
N HIS A 219 17.06 -10.19 36.44
CA HIS A 219 18.37 -9.76 36.96
C HIS A 219 19.56 -10.40 36.22
N ASP A 220 19.29 -11.21 35.21
CA ASP A 220 20.22 -12.08 34.52
C ASP A 220 20.19 -11.91 32.99
N LEU A 221 19.61 -10.80 32.50
CA LEU A 221 19.61 -10.48 31.08
C LEU A 221 21.03 -10.18 30.60
N LEU A 222 21.36 -10.58 29.37
CA LEU A 222 22.64 -10.28 28.74
C LEU A 222 22.48 -9.19 27.69
N THR A 223 23.41 -8.23 27.68
CA THR A 223 23.49 -7.21 26.63
C THR A 223 24.88 -7.19 26.01
N PRO A 224 25.01 -7.02 24.68
CA PRO A 224 26.28 -6.77 24.01
C PRO A 224 27.09 -5.66 24.69
N CYS A 225 28.39 -5.87 24.86
CA CYS A 225 29.28 -4.88 25.47
C CYS A 225 30.68 -4.94 24.85
N SER A 226 31.48 -3.90 25.11
CA SER A 226 32.88 -3.87 24.68
C SER A 226 33.73 -4.81 25.54
N PRO A 227 34.83 -5.40 25.02
CA PRO A 227 35.71 -6.27 25.81
C PRO A 227 36.29 -5.62 27.07
N GLY A 228 36.45 -4.30 27.08
CA GLY A 228 36.95 -3.53 28.22
C GLY A 228 35.89 -3.08 29.23
N ASP A 229 34.61 -3.41 29.00
CA ASP A 229 33.54 -3.04 29.93
C ASP A 229 33.66 -3.82 31.25
N PRO A 230 33.46 -3.20 32.42
CA PRO A 230 33.40 -3.91 33.69
C PRO A 230 32.32 -5.01 33.66
N GLY A 231 32.72 -6.25 33.96
CA GLY A 231 31.82 -7.40 33.93
C GLY A 231 31.54 -7.98 32.54
N ALA A 232 32.33 -7.60 31.52
CA ALA A 232 32.30 -8.22 30.21
C ALA A 232 32.73 -9.70 30.28
N MET A 233 31.94 -10.56 29.65
CA MET A 233 32.19 -11.98 29.52
C MET A 233 32.26 -12.33 28.03
N PRO A 234 33.32 -12.99 27.54
CA PRO A 234 33.38 -13.42 26.14
C PRO A 234 32.30 -14.47 25.86
N ILE A 235 31.82 -14.53 24.62
CA ILE A 235 31.08 -15.70 24.13
C ILE A 235 32.02 -16.91 24.19
N ALA A 236 31.53 -18.01 24.78
CA ALA A 236 32.22 -19.30 24.83
C ALA A 236 32.21 -20.02 23.48
#